data_AF-A0A3M1YYJ7-F1
#
_entry.id   AF-A0A3M1YYJ7-F1
#
_cell.length_a   1.000
_cell.length_b   1.000
_cell.length_c   1.000
_cell.angle_alpha   90.00
_cell.angle_beta   90.00
_cell.angle_gamma   90.00
#
_symmetry.space_group_name_H-M   'P 1'
#
loop_
_entity.id
_entity.type
_entity.pdbx_description
1 polymer ?
#
loop_
_entity_poly.entity_id
_entity_poly.type
_entity_poly.pdbx_seq_one_letter_code
_entity_poly.pdbx_strand_id
1 'polypeptide(L)' 'MKKVTVLLAFAVAAATMVSCKKCVSCTYKDDTGAEQTAESCGKKNNQNLEDDLNAQWGKYGEVVCTDK' A
#
# COMPACT_ATOMS: atom_id res chain seq x y z
N MET A 1 8.97 28.71 37.62
CA MET A 1 8.64 27.28 37.39
C MET A 1 9.51 26.77 36.26
N LYS A 2 10.14 25.60 36.45
CA LYS A 2 11.25 25.09 35.63
C LYS A 2 10.79 24.70 34.22
N LYS A 3 11.62 25.05 33.23
CA LYS A 3 11.53 24.66 31.82
C LYS A 3 11.69 23.15 31.72
N VAL A 4 10.77 22.46 31.05
CA VAL A 4 10.97 21.06 30.66
C VAL A 4 10.92 21.02 29.13
N THR A 5 12.11 21.15 28.55
CA THR A 5 12.37 20.87 27.14
C THR A 5 12.26 19.37 26.96
N VAL A 6 11.21 18.89 26.29
CA VAL A 6 11.10 17.48 25.87
C VAL A 6 11.48 17.42 24.40
N LEU A 7 12.78 17.28 24.15
CA LEU A 7 13.31 16.78 22.88
C LEU A 7 13.25 15.25 22.96
N LEU A 8 12.23 14.64 22.35
CA LEU A 8 12.30 13.23 21.97
C LEU A 8 12.36 13.16 20.45
N ALA A 9 13.59 13.14 19.94
CA ALA A 9 13.88 12.71 18.59
C ALA A 9 13.70 11.18 18.51
N PHE A 10 12.52 10.74 18.09
CA PHE A 10 12.31 9.37 17.66
C PHE A 10 12.77 9.23 16.21
N ALA A 11 14.09 9.04 16.04
CA ALA A 11 14.61 8.51 14.80
C ALA A 11 14.24 7.02 14.71
N VAL A 12 13.06 6.72 14.18
CA VAL A 12 12.69 5.36 13.78
C VAL A 12 13.34 5.11 12.43
N ALA A 13 14.65 4.80 12.45
CA ALA A 13 15.30 4.14 11.34
C ALA A 13 14.80 2.69 11.30
N ALA A 14 13.56 2.50 10.84
CA ALA A 14 13.08 1.20 10.43
C ALA A 14 13.76 0.89 9.11
N ALA A 15 14.96 0.29 9.18
CA ALA A 15 15.48 -0.53 8.11
C ALA A 15 14.52 -1.71 7.96
N THR A 16 13.43 -1.51 7.21
CA THR A 16 12.58 -2.60 6.75
C THR A 16 13.45 -3.47 5.87
N MET A 17 13.85 -4.62 6.42
CA MET A 17 14.45 -5.70 5.66
C MET A 17 13.50 -6.01 4.51
N VAL A 18 13.86 -5.55 3.31
CA VAL A 18 13.20 -5.92 2.06
C VAL A 18 13.51 -7.40 1.84
N SER A 19 12.77 -8.27 2.54
CA SER A 19 12.62 -9.62 2.04
C SER A 19 11.89 -9.44 0.71
N CYS A 20 12.53 -9.77 -0.40
CA CYS A 20 11.93 -9.79 -1.74
C CYS A 20 10.82 -10.84 -1.83
N LYS A 21 9.78 -10.70 -1.01
CA LYS A 21 8.49 -11.34 -1.24
C LYS A 21 7.94 -10.59 -2.44
N LYS A 22 7.71 -11.30 -3.54
CA LYS A 22 6.97 -10.75 -4.69
C LYS A 22 5.64 -10.22 -4.14
N CYS A 23 5.51 -8.91 -4.07
CA CYS A 23 4.28 -8.26 -3.64
C CYS A 23 3.59 -7.70 -4.88
N VAL A 24 2.27 -7.80 -4.94
CA VAL A 24 1.49 -7.03 -5.91
C VAL A 24 0.86 -5.87 -5.16
N SER A 25 1.10 -4.67 -5.67
CA SER A 25 0.47 -3.44 -5.22
C SER A 25 -0.49 -2.98 -6.30
N CYS A 26 -1.78 -2.94 -5.99
CA CYS A 26 -2.82 -2.46 -6.90
C CYS A 26 -3.35 -1.12 -6.41
N THR A 27 -3.33 -0.12 -7.27
CA THR A 27 -3.97 1.17 -7.03
C THR A 27 -5.21 1.24 -7.89
N TYR A 28 -6.34 1.55 -7.26
CA TYR A 28 -7.54 1.91 -8.00
C TYR A 28 -7.72 3.43 -7.97
N LYS A 29 -8.18 3.96 -9.09
CA LYS A 29 -8.50 5.37 -9.28
C LYS A 29 -9.89 5.49 -9.85
N ASP A 30 -10.78 6.15 -9.10
CA ASP A 30 -12.14 6.40 -9.56
C ASP A 30 -12.24 7.63 -10.47
N ASP A 31 -13.40 7.81 -11.10
CA ASP A 31 -13.69 8.94 -11.99
C ASP A 31 -13.65 10.31 -11.29
N THR A 32 -13.67 10.34 -9.96
CA THR A 32 -13.55 11.56 -9.15
C THR A 32 -12.09 11.91 -8.83
N GLY A 33 -11.15 11.03 -9.18
CA GLY A 33 -9.74 11.15 -8.88
C GLY A 33 -9.35 10.68 -7.48
N ALA A 34 -10.23 9.99 -6.75
CA ALA A 34 -9.87 9.38 -5.49
C ALA A 34 -9.04 8.11 -5.77
N GLU A 35 -7.93 7.97 -5.04
CA GLU A 35 -6.99 6.88 -5.19
C GLU A 35 -6.92 6.08 -3.89
N GLN A 36 -6.91 4.77 -4.01
CA GLN A 36 -6.68 3.87 -2.89
C GLN A 36 -5.82 2.69 -3.36
N THR A 37 -4.90 2.29 -2.50
CA THR A 37 -3.89 1.28 -2.82
C THR A 37 -4.03 0.10 -1.87
N ALA A 38 -4.06 -1.09 -2.44
CA ALA A 38 -4.01 -2.36 -1.72
C ALA A 38 -2.73 -3.11 -2.10
N GLU A 39 -2.06 -3.70 -1.11
CA GLU A 39 -0.83 -4.45 -1.32
C GLU A 39 -0.99 -5.86 -0.73
N SER A 40 -0.60 -6.87 -1.50
CA SER A 40 -0.57 -8.26 -1.05
C SER A 40 0.80 -8.85 -1.31
N CYS A 41 1.39 -9.48 -0.29
CA CYS A 41 2.71 -10.08 -0.34
C CYS A 41 2.62 -11.58 -0.07
N GLY A 42 2.65 -12.41 -1.13
CA GLY A 42 2.68 -13.87 -1.00
C GLY A 42 2.24 -14.64 -2.24
N LYS A 43 2.82 -15.83 -2.45
CA LYS A 43 2.65 -16.67 -3.65
C LYS A 43 1.21 -17.05 -4.04
N LYS A 44 0.24 -16.96 -3.12
CA LYS A 44 -1.15 -17.41 -3.36
C LYS A 44 -2.14 -16.29 -3.67
N ASN A 45 -1.78 -15.02 -3.46
CA ASN A 45 -2.78 -13.94 -3.40
C ASN A 45 -2.57 -12.80 -4.42
N ASN A 46 -1.50 -12.83 -5.21
CA ASN A 46 -1.18 -11.72 -6.11
C ASN A 46 -2.13 -11.63 -7.31
N GLN A 47 -2.47 -12.76 -7.93
CA GLN A 47 -3.41 -12.80 -9.06
C GLN A 47 -4.84 -12.51 -8.61
N ASN A 48 -5.24 -13.07 -7.46
CA ASN A 48 -6.56 -12.84 -6.89
C ASN A 48 -6.79 -11.38 -6.49
N LEU A 49 -5.74 -10.64 -6.09
CA LEU A 49 -5.91 -9.25 -5.68
C LEU A 49 -6.37 -8.35 -6.83
N GLU A 50 -5.76 -8.51 -8.02
CA GLU A 50 -6.15 -7.74 -9.21
C GLU A 50 -7.55 -8.12 -9.67
N ASP A 51 -7.86 -9.42 -9.74
CA ASP A 51 -9.18 -9.91 -10.13
C ASP A 51 -10.28 -9.47 -9.16
N ASP A 52 -10.03 -9.56 -7.83
CA ASP A 52 -10.98 -9.15 -6.79
C ASP A 52 -11.21 -7.63 -6.80
N LEU A 53 -10.17 -6.85 -7.08
CA LEU A 53 -10.28 -5.40 -7.20
C LEU A 53 -11.00 -5.01 -8.48
N ASN A 54 -10.70 -5.65 -9.62
CA ASN A 54 -11.42 -5.41 -10.87
C ASN A 54 -12.90 -5.79 -10.76
N ALA A 55 -13.23 -6.90 -10.10
CA ALA A 55 -14.61 -7.33 -9.87
C ALA A 55 -15.42 -6.35 -9.02
N GLN A 56 -14.78 -5.71 -8.02
CA GLN A 56 -15.44 -4.78 -7.12
C GLN A 56 -15.45 -3.33 -7.65
N TRP A 57 -14.33 -2.88 -8.19
CA TRP A 57 -14.04 -1.47 -8.47
C TRP A 57 -13.85 -1.16 -9.95
N GLY A 58 -13.58 -2.14 -10.82
CA GLY A 58 -13.29 -1.91 -12.24
C GLY A 58 -14.43 -1.29 -13.05
N LYS A 59 -15.66 -1.28 -12.50
CA LYS A 59 -16.80 -0.56 -13.10
C LYS A 59 -16.90 0.93 -12.72
N TYR A 60 -16.09 1.37 -11.76
CA TYR A 60 -16.09 2.73 -11.21
C TYR A 60 -14.80 3.50 -11.54
N GLY A 61 -13.86 2.88 -12.24
CA GLY A 61 -12.55 3.45 -12.51
C GLY A 61 -11.55 2.41 -13.03
N GLU A 62 -10.27 2.76 -12.97
CA GLU A 62 -9.17 1.93 -13.45
C GLU A 62 -8.41 1.30 -12.27
N VAL A 63 -8.11 0.00 -12.38
CA VAL A 63 -7.24 -0.72 -11.44
C VAL A 63 -5.90 -0.95 -12.11
N VAL A 64 -4.83 -0.42 -11.51
CA VAL A 64 -3.45 -0.55 -11.99
C VAL A 64 -2.63 -1.32 -10.95
N CYS A 65 -2.18 -2.51 -11.32
CA CYS A 65 -1.36 -3.37 -10.46
C CYS A 65 0.11 -3.35 -10.89
N THR A 66 1.01 -3.36 -9.91
CA THR A 66 2.46 -3.36 -10.13
C THR A 66 3.10 -4.38 -9.20
N ASP A 67 3.93 -5.26 -9.77
CA ASP A 67 4.81 -6.14 -8.99
C ASP A 67 5.93 -5.31 -8.33
N LYS A 68 6.11 -5.48 -7.02
CA LYS A 68 7.19 -4.89 -6.22
C LYS A 68 8.20 -5.94 -5.76
#